data_AF-A0A7X9DSE7-F1
#
_entry.id   AF-A0A7X9DSE7-F1
#
_cell.length_a   1.000
_cell.length_b   1.000
_cell.length_c   1.000
_cell.angle_alpha   90.00
_cell.angle_beta   90.00
_cell.angle_gamma   90.00
#
_symmetry.space_group_name_H-M   'P 1'
#
loop_
_entity.id
_entity.type
_entity.pdbx_description
1 polymer ?
#
loop_
_entity_poly.entity_id
_entity_poly.type
_entity_poly.pdbx_seq_one_letter_code
_entity_poly.pdbx_strand_id
1 'polypeptide(L)'
;MDSETNERRSGQDRRSGADRRKRSVYLPEEIQVQIEHEADRQKRTFSWILQQAWRIARPEIRKMPSINLHDESDDEPSEPSA
;
A
#
# COMPACT_ATOMS: atom_id res chain seq x y z
N MET A 1 12.92 38.64 28.68
CA MET A 1 13.65 37.76 27.72
C MET A 1 13.27 36.37 28.18
N ASP A 2 12.14 35.86 27.70
CA ASP A 2 11.50 34.67 28.24
C ASP A 2 11.05 33.80 27.07
N SER A 3 12.04 33.21 26.40
CA SER A 3 11.83 32.38 25.21
C SER A 3 12.13 30.90 25.46
N GLU A 4 12.24 30.45 26.72
CA GLU A 4 12.75 29.12 27.05
C GLU A 4 11.65 28.12 27.48
N THR A 5 10.54 28.04 26.73
CA THR A 5 9.52 26.99 26.96
C THR A 5 8.92 26.45 25.66
N ASN A 6 9.74 26.24 24.62
CA ASN A 6 9.26 25.56 23.41
C ASN A 6 10.17 24.44 22.86
N GLU A 7 10.98 23.78 23.70
CA GLU A 7 11.88 22.71 23.22
C GLU A 7 11.69 21.35 23.91
N ARG A 8 10.79 21.21 24.88
CA ARG A 8 10.63 19.95 25.63
C ARG A 8 9.64 18.93 25.03
N ARG A 9 9.09 19.18 23.83
CA ARG A 9 7.98 18.37 23.28
C ARG A 9 8.32 17.47 22.08
N SER A 10 9.60 17.27 21.77
CA SER A 10 10.03 16.51 20.58
C SER A 10 11.01 15.37 20.88
N GLY A 11 10.90 14.75 22.06
CA GLY A 11 11.90 13.79 22.56
C GLY A 11 11.44 12.34 22.74
N GLN A 12 10.26 11.92 22.24
CA GLN A 12 9.72 10.61 22.60
C GLN A 12 8.91 9.94 21.48
N ASP A 13 9.57 9.60 20.37
CA ASP A 13 9.02 8.61 19.41
C ASP A 13 10.12 7.65 18.92
N ARG A 14 10.86 7.09 19.88
CA ARG A 14 11.78 5.98 19.63
C ARG A 14 11.51 4.88 20.64
N ARG A 15 10.61 3.96 20.28
CA ARG A 15 10.79 2.51 20.41
C ARG A 15 9.54 1.73 19.97
N SER A 16 9.73 0.88 18.96
CA SER A 16 8.97 -0.36 18.73
C SER A 16 7.58 -0.27 18.08
N GLY A 17 7.42 0.47 16.98
CA GLY A 17 6.27 0.34 16.08
C GLY A 17 6.77 0.12 14.67
N ALA A 18 6.23 -0.86 13.94
CA ALA A 18 6.57 -1.12 12.54
C ALA A 18 6.75 0.19 11.73
N ASP A 19 7.70 0.24 10.81
CA ASP A 19 8.02 1.42 10.00
C ASP A 19 6.75 1.98 9.30
N ARG A 20 6.12 2.98 9.91
CA ARG A 20 4.89 3.62 9.43
C ARG A 20 5.29 4.70 8.44
N ARG A 21 5.16 4.41 7.14
CA ARG A 21 5.43 5.38 6.07
C ARG A 21 4.15 6.05 5.58
N LYS A 22 4.08 7.39 5.67
CA LYS A 22 2.99 8.18 5.08
C LYS A 22 3.12 8.16 3.55
N ARG A 23 2.07 7.75 2.85
CA ARG A 23 2.01 7.70 1.39
C ARG A 23 0.70 8.32 0.93
N SER A 24 0.77 9.25 0.00
CA SER A 24 -0.40 9.72 -0.75
C SER A 24 -0.67 8.74 -1.88
N VAL A 25 -1.92 8.30 -2.03
CA VAL A 25 -2.38 7.43 -3.10
C VAL A 25 -3.63 8.03 -3.72
N TYR A 26 -3.82 7.83 -5.02
CA TYR A 26 -5.02 8.28 -5.72
C TYR A 26 -6.04 7.15 -5.71
N LEU A 27 -7.24 7.45 -5.20
CA LEU A 27 -8.37 6.53 -5.14
C LEU A 27 -9.57 7.21 -5.82
N PRO A 28 -10.44 6.46 -6.50
CA PRO A 28 -11.74 6.97 -6.90
C PRO A 28 -12.53 7.47 -5.68
N GLU A 29 -13.29 8.55 -5.86
CA GLU A 29 -14.10 9.17 -4.79
C GLU A 29 -15.03 8.15 -4.12
N GLU A 30 -15.69 7.33 -4.92
CA GLU A 30 -16.59 6.29 -4.42
C GLU A 30 -15.90 5.32 -3.45
N ILE A 31 -14.72 4.82 -3.82
CA ILE A 31 -13.95 3.90 -2.99
C ILE A 31 -13.47 4.61 -1.71
N GLN A 32 -13.07 5.88 -1.83
CA GLN A 32 -12.65 6.65 -0.67
C GLN A 32 -13.79 6.79 0.36
N VAL A 33 -14.99 7.17 -0.09
CA VAL A 33 -16.19 7.30 0.77
C VAL A 33 -16.55 5.96 1.42
N GLN A 34 -16.48 4.85 0.67
CA GLN A 34 -16.74 3.51 1.23
C GLN A 34 -15.75 3.15 2.34
N ILE A 35 -14.45 3.46 2.17
CA ILE A 35 -13.43 3.19 3.19
C ILE A 35 -13.61 4.09 4.42
N GLU A 36 -13.92 5.37 4.23
CA GLU A 36 -14.18 6.32 5.32
C GLU A 36 -15.40 5.89 6.15
N HIS A 37 -16.49 5.50 5.50
CA HIS A 37 -17.67 4.98 6.18
C HIS A 37 -17.35 3.72 7.01
N GLU A 38 -16.51 2.82 6.49
CA GLU A 38 -16.08 1.63 7.22
C GLU A 38 -15.14 1.92 8.39
N ALA A 39 -14.26 2.90 8.24
CA ALA A 39 -13.42 3.40 9.31
C ALA A 39 -14.28 3.92 10.47
N ASP A 40 -15.31 4.70 10.17
CA ASP A 40 -16.24 5.27 11.16
C ASP A 40 -17.12 4.21 11.83
N ARG A 41 -17.58 3.22 11.07
CA ARG A 41 -18.35 2.07 11.57
C ARG A 41 -17.56 1.25 12.59
N GLN A 42 -16.28 0.99 12.29
CA GLN A 42 -15.43 0.11 13.10
C GLN A 42 -14.60 0.86 14.16
N LYS A 43 -14.66 2.20 14.18
CA LYS A 43 -13.83 3.07 15.01
C LYS A 43 -12.33 2.81 14.80
N ARG A 44 -11.95 2.62 13.53
CA ARG A 44 -10.56 2.38 13.10
C ARG A 44 -10.12 3.49 12.15
N THR A 45 -8.82 3.62 11.95
CA THR A 45 -8.28 4.62 11.02
C THR A 45 -8.40 4.15 9.57
N PHE A 46 -8.49 5.10 8.63
CA PHE A 46 -8.48 4.82 7.19
C PHE A 46 -7.35 3.88 6.78
N SER A 47 -6.12 4.16 7.26
CA SER A 47 -4.96 3.32 6.97
C SER A 47 -5.07 1.89 7.51
N TRP A 48 -5.81 1.67 8.61
CA TRP A 48 -6.04 0.32 9.14
C TRP A 48 -7.01 -0.46 8.26
N ILE A 49 -8.09 0.17 7.80
CA ILE A 49 -9.05 -0.45 6.87
C ILE A 49 -8.34 -0.84 5.57
N LEU A 50 -7.53 0.06 5.00
CA LEU A 50 -6.77 -0.23 3.78
C LEU A 50 -5.77 -1.39 3.97
N GLN A 51 -5.08 -1.44 5.12
CA GLN A 51 -4.20 -2.57 5.46
C GLN A 51 -4.97 -3.88 5.58
N GLN A 52 -6.19 -3.85 6.14
CA GLN A 52 -7.01 -5.03 6.29
C GLN A 52 -7.53 -5.52 4.92
N ALA A 53 -8.00 -4.60 4.07
CA ALA A 53 -8.39 -4.91 2.71
C ALA A 53 -7.25 -5.60 1.93
N TRP A 54 -6.02 -5.09 2.06
CA TRP A 54 -4.85 -5.72 1.44
C TRP A 54 -4.60 -7.14 1.97
N ARG A 55 -4.67 -7.36 3.30
CA ARG A 55 -4.45 -8.70 3.89
C ARG A 55 -5.45 -9.72 3.35
N ILE A 56 -6.70 -9.31 3.15
CA ILE A 56 -7.78 -10.16 2.62
C ILE A 56 -7.61 -10.40 1.11
N ALA A 57 -7.26 -9.36 0.34
CA ALA A 57 -7.17 -9.45 -1.12
C ALA A 57 -5.87 -10.11 -1.62
N ARG A 58 -4.78 -10.04 -0.84
CA ARG A 58 -3.45 -10.57 -1.20
C ARG A 58 -3.42 -12.00 -1.76
N PRO A 59 -4.11 -13.02 -1.19
CA PRO A 59 -4.09 -14.36 -1.76
C PRO A 59 -4.69 -14.42 -3.17
N GLU A 60 -5.73 -13.65 -3.47
CA GLU A 60 -6.36 -13.61 -4.79
C GLU A 60 -5.53 -12.82 -5.79
N ILE A 61 -5.01 -11.66 -5.39
CA ILE A 61 -4.14 -10.83 -6.23
C ILE A 61 -2.90 -11.61 -6.69
N ARG A 62 -2.35 -12.49 -5.84
CA ARG A 62 -1.19 -13.33 -6.19
C ARG A 62 -1.46 -14.41 -7.23
N LYS A 63 -2.71 -14.79 -7.44
CA LYS A 63 -3.09 -15.77 -8.49
C LYS A 63 -3.17 -15.12 -9.86
N MET A 64 -3.32 -13.79 -9.90
CA MET A 64 -3.40 -13.07 -11.17
C MET A 64 -2.06 -13.17 -11.90
N PRO A 65 -2.06 -13.44 -13.22
CA PRO A 65 -0.84 -13.47 -14.00
C PRO A 65 -0.14 -12.10 -13.95
N SER A 66 1.19 -12.11 -14.06
CA SER A 66 1.93 -10.86 -14.21
C SER A 66 1.53 -10.20 -15.52
N ILE A 67 1.10 -8.94 -15.46
CA ILE A 67 0.58 -8.17 -16.61
C ILE A 67 1.62 -8.01 -17.74
N ASN A 68 2.90 -8.26 -17.45
CA ASN A 68 4.00 -8.18 -18.41
C ASN A 68 4.58 -9.56 -18.77
N LEU A 69 3.77 -10.59 -18.96
CA LEU A 69 4.21 -11.73 -19.76
C LEU A 69 3.90 -11.39 -21.22
N HIS A 70 4.74 -10.53 -21.82
CA HIS A 70 4.89 -10.57 -23.26
C HIS A 70 5.54 -11.93 -23.53
N ASP A 71 4.75 -12.82 -24.11
CA ASP A 71 5.22 -14.07 -24.69
C ASP A 71 6.11 -13.70 -25.88
N GLU A 72 7.35 -13.30 -25.61
CA GLU A 72 8.41 -13.27 -26.61
C GLU A 72 9.13 -14.62 -26.61
N SER A 73 8.33 -15.68 -26.75
CA SER A 73 8.78 -17.00 -27.15
C SER A 73 7.92 -17.54 -28.29
N ASP A 74 7.48 -16.67 -29.20
CA ASP A 74 7.07 -17.08 -30.55
C ASP A 74 8.35 -17.33 -31.38
N ASP A 75 8.72 -18.61 -31.43
CA ASP A 75 9.34 -19.33 -32.56
C ASP A 75 10.42 -18.59 -33.39
N GLU A 76 11.70 -18.83 -33.05
CA GLU A 76 12.72 -18.96 -34.11
C GLU A 76 12.71 -20.44 -34.56
N PRO A 77 12.09 -20.79 -35.72
CA PRO A 77 12.32 -22.09 -36.30
C PRO A 77 13.78 -22.13 -36.77
N SER A 78 14.62 -22.85 -36.02
CA SER A 78 15.96 -23.18 -36.45
C SER A 78 15.87 -23.99 -37.74
N GLU A 79 16.01 -23.35 -38.90
CA GLU A 79 16.17 -24.07 -40.16
C GLU A 79 17.52 -24.81 -40.13
N PRO A 80 17.56 -26.14 -40.30
CA PRO A 80 18.79 -26.83 -40.61
C PRO A 80 19.02 -26.69 -42.12
N SER A 81 19.94 -25.83 -42.54
CA SER A 81 20.48 -25.86 -43.91
C SER A 81 21.87 -26.48 -43.92
N ALA A 82 22.01 -27.44 -44.83
CA ALA A 82 23.07 -28.42 -45.01
C ALA A 82 24.47 -27.87 -45.31
#